data_AF-A0A6B2UZ70-F1
#
_entry.id   AF-A0A6B2UZ70-F1
#
_cell.length_a   1.000
_cell.length_b   1.000
_cell.length_c   1.000
_cell.angle_alpha   90.00
_cell.angle_beta   90.00
_cell.angle_gamma   90.00
#
_symmetry.space_group_name_H-M   'P 1'
#
loop_
_entity.id
_entity.type
_entity.pdbx_description
1 polymer ?
#
loop_
_entity_poly.entity_id
_entity_poly.type
_entity_poly.pdbx_seq_one_letter_code
_entity_poly.pdbx_strand_id
1 'polypeptide(L)'
;MHHAKRFRYAVTMAAAGLILSGSALDAVAAEPSAPLAAKTAAATAAHSGGGQVSAAAKTSTYLWFKKNSKNPSKSRLSLVYVQQGGDGRTHSFTVDSWRAGSGNGSTNTCARNKGWLPNGTYGIKAFYSAHNGGSHGVNGISWLLSNHKCHSGTNRTELFIHSEMRPNGTQGPRTGGDSPYRWDGDSDYKSNGCIKLKPSDIRELKGYRSNYPKPTKLYVS
;
A
#
# COMPACT_ATOMS: atom_id res chain seq x y z
N MET A 1 11.52 8.87 49.42
CA MET A 1 12.87 9.43 49.57
C MET A 1 13.75 8.81 48.48
N HIS A 2 14.31 9.67 47.60
CA HIS A 2 15.53 9.56 46.75
C HIS A 2 15.86 8.21 46.06
N HIS A 3 16.13 8.07 44.75
CA HIS A 3 16.80 8.95 43.79
C HIS A 3 16.44 8.56 42.33
N ALA A 4 16.23 9.57 41.49
CA ALA A 4 16.19 9.46 40.04
C ALA A 4 17.62 9.48 39.46
N LYS A 5 17.92 8.63 38.46
CA LYS A 5 19.09 8.78 37.58
C LYS A 5 18.62 9.04 36.15
N ARG A 6 18.76 10.30 35.71
CA ARG A 6 18.61 10.74 34.33
C ARG A 6 19.96 10.61 33.64
N PHE A 7 20.06 9.80 32.60
CA PHE A 7 21.21 9.81 31.68
C PHE A 7 20.90 10.76 30.52
N ARG A 8 21.66 11.86 30.43
CA ARG A 8 21.72 12.75 29.28
C ARG A 8 22.87 12.27 28.40
N TYR A 9 22.60 11.89 27.15
CA TYR A 9 23.66 11.69 26.16
C TYR A 9 23.83 12.96 25.33
N ALA A 10 25.08 13.39 25.26
CA ALA A 10 25.54 14.61 24.63
C ALA A 10 25.51 14.51 23.10
N VAL A 11 25.21 15.66 22.50
CA VAL A 11 25.32 15.96 21.07
C VAL A 11 26.81 16.14 20.74
N THR A 12 27.32 15.38 19.77
CA THR A 12 28.60 15.68 19.10
C THR A 12 28.29 16.22 17.71
N MET A 13 28.52 17.52 17.53
CA MET A 13 28.68 18.13 16.21
C MET A 13 30.09 17.86 15.70
N ALA A 14 30.21 17.39 14.46
CA ALA A 14 31.46 17.41 13.71
C ALA A 14 31.27 18.35 12.52
N ALA A 15 31.95 19.50 12.59
CA ALA A 15 32.17 20.38 11.47
C ALA A 15 33.43 19.92 10.72
N ALA A 16 33.35 19.84 9.40
CA ALA A 16 34.51 19.81 8.52
C ALA A 16 34.20 20.71 7.33
N GLY A 17 34.97 21.80 7.20
CA GLY A 17 35.01 22.62 6.01
C GLY A 17 36.22 22.28 5.15
N LEU A 18 36.15 22.57 3.84
CA LEU A 18 37.16 23.33 3.08
C LEU A 18 36.62 23.57 1.65
N ILE A 19 36.32 24.82 1.24
CA ILE A 19 37.08 25.74 0.34
C ILE A 19 37.40 25.18 -1.08
N LEU A 20 36.91 25.82 -2.16
CA LEU A 20 37.64 26.68 -3.14
C LEU A 20 36.88 26.91 -4.46
N SER A 21 36.90 28.18 -4.93
CA SER A 21 36.97 28.72 -6.32
C SER A 21 36.30 27.98 -7.48
N GLY A 22 35.63 28.61 -8.45
CA GLY A 22 35.89 29.91 -9.08
C GLY A 22 35.08 30.04 -10.37
N SER A 23 35.08 31.26 -10.89
CA SER A 23 34.25 31.88 -11.92
C SER A 23 34.40 31.33 -13.35
N ALA A 24 33.37 31.49 -14.18
CA ALA A 24 33.47 32.22 -15.46
C ALA A 24 32.09 32.36 -16.14
N LEU A 25 31.78 33.60 -16.50
CA LEU A 25 30.79 34.02 -17.48
C LEU A 25 31.42 33.84 -18.87
N ASP A 26 30.65 33.42 -19.87
CA ASP A 26 30.88 33.84 -21.25
C ASP A 26 29.55 33.90 -22.01
N ALA A 27 29.24 35.11 -22.48
CA ALA A 27 28.23 35.42 -23.46
C ALA A 27 28.90 36.24 -24.56
N VAL A 28 28.86 35.77 -25.80
CA VAL A 28 29.16 36.50 -27.04
C VAL A 28 28.56 35.64 -28.16
N ALA A 29 27.51 36.08 -28.83
CA ALA A 29 27.41 37.09 -29.89
C ALA A 29 27.25 36.40 -31.26
N ALA A 30 26.22 36.86 -31.96
CA ALA A 30 25.82 36.45 -33.30
C ALA A 30 26.74 37.05 -34.37
N GLU A 31 26.75 36.44 -35.57
CA GLU A 31 26.91 37.16 -36.84
C GLU A 31 26.20 36.42 -38.01
N PRO A 32 25.92 37.11 -39.15
CA PRO A 32 24.80 36.81 -40.05
C PRO A 32 25.19 36.40 -41.50
N SER A 33 24.16 36.06 -42.31
CA SER A 33 24.06 36.20 -43.79
C SER A 33 24.93 35.30 -44.70
N ALA A 34 24.53 34.78 -45.87
CA ALA A 34 23.30 34.64 -46.65
C ALA A 34 23.63 33.67 -47.85
N PRO A 35 22.93 33.63 -48.99
CA PRO A 35 22.06 32.53 -49.41
C PRO A 35 22.58 31.72 -50.63
N LEU A 36 22.05 30.51 -50.84
CA LEU A 36 21.94 29.94 -52.19
C LEU A 36 20.59 29.24 -52.37
N ALA A 37 19.87 29.74 -53.37
CA ALA A 37 18.60 29.24 -53.82
C ALA A 37 18.78 27.93 -54.60
N ALA A 38 17.92 26.96 -54.33
CA ALA A 38 17.52 25.96 -55.31
C ALA A 38 16.02 25.70 -55.16
N LYS A 39 15.27 26.15 -56.17
CA LYS A 39 13.87 25.81 -56.42
C LYS A 39 13.78 24.30 -56.65
N THR A 40 12.93 23.62 -55.89
CA THR A 40 12.31 22.37 -56.35
C THR A 40 10.91 22.23 -55.80
N ALA A 41 9.98 22.22 -56.75
CA ALA A 41 8.63 21.66 -56.79
C ALA A 41 7.87 21.39 -55.47
N ALA A 42 6.68 21.99 -55.42
CA ALA A 42 5.58 21.60 -54.56
C ALA A 42 5.28 20.09 -54.66
N ALA A 43 5.23 19.44 -53.51
CA ALA A 43 4.39 18.28 -53.29
C ALA A 43 3.63 18.54 -51.99
N THR A 44 2.42 19.08 -52.12
CA THR A 44 1.44 19.18 -51.04
C THR A 44 0.96 17.76 -50.74
N ALA A 45 1.79 16.97 -50.06
CA ALA A 45 1.35 15.75 -49.43
C ALA A 45 0.55 16.17 -48.20
N ALA A 46 -0.77 16.34 -48.38
CA ALA A 46 -1.72 16.31 -47.28
C ALA A 46 -1.63 14.93 -46.62
N HIS A 47 -0.64 14.74 -45.76
CA HIS A 47 -0.69 13.71 -44.74
C HIS A 47 -1.78 14.13 -43.78
N SER A 48 -3.00 13.66 -44.05
CA SER A 48 -3.99 13.39 -43.03
C SER A 48 -3.42 12.32 -42.10
N GLY A 49 -2.38 12.68 -41.36
CA GLY A 49 -1.90 11.96 -40.20
C GLY A 49 -2.96 12.13 -39.13
N GLY A 50 -4.06 11.40 -39.30
CA GLY A 50 -4.89 10.97 -38.18
C GLY A 50 -4.03 10.07 -37.32
N GLY A 51 -3.02 10.65 -36.67
CA GLY A 51 -2.30 10.03 -35.58
C GLY A 51 -3.38 9.73 -34.56
N GLN A 52 -3.79 8.46 -34.52
CA GLN A 52 -4.60 7.99 -33.42
C GLN A 52 -3.76 8.24 -32.18
N VAL A 53 -4.07 9.33 -31.47
CA VAL A 53 -3.58 9.55 -30.12
C VAL A 53 -4.16 8.41 -29.33
N SER A 54 -3.37 7.33 -29.19
CA SER A 54 -3.71 6.20 -28.36
C SER A 54 -4.05 6.74 -26.98
N ALA A 55 -5.31 6.61 -26.57
CA ALA A 55 -5.74 7.06 -25.27
C ALA A 55 -4.83 6.40 -24.21
N ALA A 56 -4.19 7.22 -23.37
CA ALA A 56 -3.27 6.74 -22.36
C ALA A 56 -3.93 5.65 -21.50
N ALA A 57 -3.25 4.51 -21.36
CA ALA A 57 -3.79 3.38 -20.62
C ALA A 57 -4.05 3.79 -19.16
N LYS A 58 -5.28 3.56 -18.67
CA LYS A 58 -5.63 3.84 -17.28
C LYS A 58 -5.20 2.65 -16.42
N THR A 59 -4.38 2.92 -15.40
CA THR A 59 -3.83 1.88 -14.53
C THR A 59 -4.36 2.04 -13.11
N SER A 60 -4.72 0.95 -12.46
CA SER A 60 -5.15 0.96 -11.06
C SER A 60 -4.76 -0.33 -10.35
N THR A 61 -4.90 -0.34 -9.02
CA THR A 61 -4.80 -1.57 -8.24
C THR A 61 -5.98 -1.71 -7.30
N TYR A 62 -6.23 -2.94 -6.88
CA TYR A 62 -7.11 -3.26 -5.77
C TYR A 62 -6.55 -4.42 -4.96
N LEU A 63 -7.07 -4.57 -3.74
CA LEU A 63 -6.82 -5.76 -2.94
C LEU A 63 -7.96 -6.75 -3.11
N TRP A 64 -7.65 -8.04 -3.14
CA TRP A 64 -8.64 -9.11 -3.17
C TRP A 64 -8.38 -10.09 -2.05
N PHE A 65 -9.34 -10.23 -1.14
CA PHE A 65 -9.33 -11.21 -0.07
C PHE A 65 -10.24 -12.37 -0.42
N LYS A 66 -9.62 -13.49 -0.81
CA LYS A 66 -10.30 -14.75 -1.09
C LYS A 66 -10.35 -15.57 0.19
N LYS A 67 -11.55 -15.76 0.72
CA LYS A 67 -11.76 -16.49 1.95
C LYS A 67 -11.63 -17.99 1.74
N ASN A 68 -11.10 -18.68 2.73
CA ASN A 68 -11.06 -20.14 2.77
C ASN A 68 -12.07 -20.66 3.79
N SER A 69 -13.25 -21.11 3.33
CA SER A 69 -14.35 -21.55 4.20
C SER A 69 -14.02 -22.77 5.06
N LYS A 70 -13.08 -23.60 4.60
CA LYS A 70 -12.60 -24.76 5.35
C LYS A 70 -11.65 -24.35 6.48
N ASN A 71 -10.88 -23.29 6.27
CA ASN A 71 -9.95 -22.77 7.27
C ASN A 71 -9.80 -21.25 7.14
N PRO A 72 -10.58 -20.48 7.93
CA PRO A 72 -10.51 -19.03 8.05
C PRO A 72 -9.10 -18.43 8.09
N SER A 73 -8.22 -19.08 8.85
CA SER A 73 -6.85 -18.62 9.05
C SER A 73 -5.96 -18.89 7.83
N LYS A 74 -6.38 -19.66 6.83
CA LYS A 74 -5.63 -19.97 5.59
C LYS A 74 -6.30 -19.39 4.34
N SER A 75 -6.85 -18.18 4.46
CA SER A 75 -7.35 -17.39 3.34
C SER A 75 -6.19 -16.76 2.55
N ARG A 76 -6.48 -16.05 1.46
CA ARG A 76 -5.46 -15.31 0.70
C ARG A 76 -5.83 -13.86 0.50
N LEU A 77 -4.86 -12.97 0.64
CA LEU A 77 -4.95 -11.58 0.21
C LEU A 77 -4.05 -11.41 -1.01
N SER A 78 -4.54 -10.77 -2.06
CA SER A 78 -3.78 -10.52 -3.28
C SER A 78 -3.80 -9.03 -3.62
N LEU A 79 -2.68 -8.53 -4.15
CA LEU A 79 -2.63 -7.25 -4.84
C LEU A 79 -2.86 -7.51 -6.33
N VAL A 80 -3.88 -6.90 -6.91
CA VAL A 80 -4.21 -7.03 -8.32
C VAL A 80 -3.97 -5.71 -9.02
N TYR A 81 -3.23 -5.75 -10.13
CA TYR A 81 -3.04 -4.62 -11.02
C TYR A 81 -3.97 -4.73 -12.21
N VAL A 82 -4.53 -3.59 -12.62
CA VAL A 82 -5.48 -3.47 -13.72
C VAL A 82 -4.97 -2.42 -14.68
N GLN A 83 -4.90 -2.78 -15.95
CA GLN A 83 -4.57 -1.90 -17.05
C GLN A 83 -5.72 -1.90 -18.06
N GLN A 84 -6.31 -0.73 -18.26
CA GLN A 84 -7.30 -0.49 -19.31
C GLN A 84 -6.59 0.09 -20.52
N GLY A 85 -6.56 -0.66 -21.62
CA GLY A 85 -6.00 -0.24 -22.90
C GLY A 85 -6.85 0.83 -23.58
N GLY A 86 -6.23 1.58 -24.51
CA GLY A 86 -6.93 2.55 -25.35
C GLY A 86 -7.95 1.93 -26.31
N ASP A 87 -7.91 0.60 -26.48
CA ASP A 87 -8.86 -0.21 -27.25
C ASP A 87 -10.10 -0.65 -26.44
N GLY A 88 -10.21 -0.19 -25.18
CA GLY A 88 -11.30 -0.56 -24.28
C GLY A 88 -11.13 -1.91 -23.58
N ARG A 89 -10.08 -2.68 -23.87
CA ARG A 89 -9.82 -3.95 -23.20
C ARG A 89 -9.23 -3.72 -21.82
N THR A 90 -9.62 -4.57 -20.88
CA THR A 90 -9.10 -4.57 -19.51
C THR A 90 -8.27 -5.81 -19.28
N HIS A 91 -7.00 -5.62 -18.95
CA HIS A 91 -6.10 -6.67 -18.53
C HIS A 91 -5.88 -6.55 -17.03
N SER A 92 -5.97 -7.66 -16.30
CA SER A 92 -5.67 -7.69 -14.88
C SER A 92 -4.81 -8.90 -14.55
N PHE A 93 -3.86 -8.71 -13.64
CA PHE A 93 -3.02 -9.78 -13.15
C PHE A 93 -2.73 -9.58 -11.66
N THR A 94 -2.53 -10.69 -10.97
CA THR A 94 -2.11 -10.67 -9.57
C THR A 94 -0.63 -10.32 -9.54
N VAL A 95 -0.29 -9.19 -8.90
CA VAL A 95 1.09 -8.77 -8.66
C VAL A 95 1.73 -9.71 -7.66
N ASP A 96 1.02 -9.95 -6.55
CA ASP A 96 1.46 -10.86 -5.49
C ASP A 96 0.26 -11.32 -4.64
N SER A 97 0.46 -12.38 -3.87
CA SER A 97 -0.56 -12.98 -3.02
C SER A 97 0.03 -13.63 -1.78
N TRP A 98 -0.54 -13.30 -0.62
CA TRP A 98 -0.08 -13.75 0.69
C TRP A 98 -1.11 -14.63 1.39
N ARG A 99 -0.61 -15.51 2.27
CA ARG A 99 -1.46 -16.18 3.25
C ARG A 99 -2.04 -15.11 4.17
N ALA A 100 -3.34 -15.20 4.44
CA ALA A 100 -4.05 -14.24 5.26
C ALA A 100 -5.13 -14.94 6.08
N GLY A 101 -5.64 -14.27 7.11
CA GLY A 101 -6.72 -14.82 7.93
C GLY A 101 -7.73 -13.76 8.34
N SER A 102 -8.96 -14.21 8.57
CA SER A 102 -10.03 -13.39 9.14
C SER A 102 -10.92 -14.28 9.98
N GLY A 103 -11.44 -13.75 11.08
CA GLY A 103 -12.26 -14.51 12.03
C GLY A 103 -11.44 -15.36 12.97
N ASN A 104 -12.08 -15.80 14.05
CA ASN A 104 -11.46 -16.48 15.18
C ASN A 104 -11.91 -17.94 15.31
N GLY A 105 -12.19 -18.60 14.17
CA GLY A 105 -12.76 -19.94 14.10
C GLY A 105 -14.27 -19.96 13.82
N SER A 106 -14.94 -18.80 13.82
CA SER A 106 -16.31 -18.65 13.31
C SER A 106 -16.30 -18.04 11.90
N THR A 107 -17.15 -18.55 11.01
CA THR A 107 -17.41 -17.99 9.68
C THR A 107 -18.62 -17.03 9.66
N ASN A 108 -19.28 -16.82 10.81
CA ASN A 108 -20.44 -15.94 10.91
C ASN A 108 -20.03 -14.47 10.73
N THR A 109 -20.28 -13.94 9.54
CA THR A 109 -19.92 -12.55 9.17
C THR A 109 -20.69 -11.48 9.93
N CYS A 110 -21.83 -11.82 10.51
CA CYS A 110 -22.71 -10.91 11.23
C CYS A 110 -22.43 -10.85 12.73
N ALA A 111 -21.56 -11.73 13.23
CA ALA A 111 -21.26 -11.74 14.64
C ALA A 111 -20.44 -10.52 15.05
N ARG A 112 -20.83 -9.84 16.14
CA ARG A 112 -20.05 -8.72 16.70
C ARG A 112 -18.82 -9.27 17.42
N ASN A 113 -17.69 -8.58 17.27
CA ASN A 113 -16.41 -8.90 17.91
C ASN A 113 -15.93 -10.34 17.68
N LYS A 114 -16.40 -11.01 16.63
CA LYS A 114 -15.98 -12.35 16.22
C LYS A 114 -16.37 -12.58 14.77
N GLY A 115 -15.93 -13.71 14.22
CA GLY A 115 -16.36 -14.11 12.88
C GLY A 115 -15.69 -13.35 11.74
N TRP A 116 -16.09 -13.69 10.52
CA TRP A 116 -15.46 -13.21 9.30
C TRP A 116 -15.77 -11.77 8.96
N LEU A 117 -14.86 -11.18 8.20
CA LEU A 117 -15.17 -10.03 7.37
C LEU A 117 -16.33 -10.40 6.40
N PRO A 118 -17.44 -9.63 6.36
CA PRO A 118 -18.50 -9.84 5.39
C PRO A 118 -18.02 -9.79 3.93
N ASN A 119 -18.71 -10.51 3.04
CA ASN A 119 -18.45 -10.39 1.60
C ASN A 119 -18.92 -9.05 1.07
N GLY A 120 -18.19 -8.53 0.07
CA GLY A 120 -18.53 -7.29 -0.60
C GLY A 120 -17.30 -6.48 -0.98
N THR A 121 -17.54 -5.19 -1.25
CA THR A 121 -16.50 -4.23 -1.62
C THR A 121 -16.32 -3.23 -0.50
N TYR A 122 -15.09 -3.08 -0.06
CA TYR A 122 -14.69 -2.16 0.99
C TYR A 122 -13.87 -1.02 0.37
N GLY A 123 -14.11 0.20 0.84
CA GLY A 123 -13.19 1.30 0.59
C GLY A 123 -12.00 1.20 1.55
N ILE A 124 -10.78 1.37 1.04
CA ILE A 124 -9.60 1.57 1.87
C ILE A 124 -9.56 3.04 2.25
N LYS A 125 -9.85 3.33 3.52
CA LYS A 125 -10.04 4.71 4.03
C LYS A 125 -8.73 5.36 4.43
N ALA A 126 -7.80 4.60 4.99
CA ALA A 126 -6.51 5.10 5.40
C ALA A 126 -5.45 4.01 5.34
N PHE A 127 -4.19 4.43 5.21
CA PHE A 127 -3.01 3.60 5.41
C PHE A 127 -2.17 4.22 6.52
N TYR A 128 -1.70 3.39 7.44
CA TYR A 128 -0.81 3.78 8.51
C TYR A 128 0.48 2.95 8.43
N SER A 129 1.62 3.64 8.33
CA SER A 129 2.93 2.99 8.39
C SER A 129 3.37 2.64 9.82
N ALA A 130 2.78 3.29 10.82
CA ALA A 130 3.12 3.19 12.24
C ALA A 130 1.89 3.50 13.14
N HIS A 131 0.81 2.74 13.00
CA HIS A 131 -0.41 2.88 13.80
C HIS A 131 -0.16 2.53 15.28
N ASN A 132 -0.74 3.30 16.19
CA ASN A 132 -0.71 3.01 17.62
C ASN A 132 -2.14 2.94 18.17
N GLY A 133 -2.69 1.73 18.19
CA GLY A 133 -4.01 1.44 18.73
C GLY A 133 -4.01 1.08 20.22
N GLY A 134 -2.87 1.14 20.90
CA GLY A 134 -2.74 0.76 22.32
C GLY A 134 -2.72 -0.76 22.55
N SER A 135 -2.91 -1.17 23.81
CA SER A 135 -2.70 -2.56 24.28
C SER A 135 -3.77 -3.56 23.85
N HIS A 136 -4.84 -3.10 23.23
CA HIS A 136 -5.95 -3.95 22.74
C HIS A 136 -6.34 -3.63 21.30
N GLY A 137 -5.60 -2.73 20.63
CA GLY A 137 -5.93 -2.25 19.30
C GLY A 137 -4.98 -2.75 18.21
N VAL A 138 -5.23 -2.25 17.00
CA VAL A 138 -4.39 -2.48 15.83
C VAL A 138 -3.13 -1.64 15.93
N ASN A 139 -1.96 -2.25 15.85
CA ASN A 139 -0.66 -1.56 15.92
C ASN A 139 0.19 -1.82 14.67
N GLY A 140 1.18 -0.95 14.44
CA GLY A 140 2.14 -1.09 13.35
C GLY A 140 1.57 -0.76 11.98
N ILE A 141 1.89 -1.57 10.98
CA ILE A 141 1.42 -1.34 9.61
C ILE A 141 -0.04 -1.76 9.50
N SER A 142 -0.92 -0.86 9.06
CA SER A 142 -2.33 -1.17 8.92
C SER A 142 -3.04 -0.37 7.81
N TRP A 143 -4.13 -0.93 7.30
CA TRP A 143 -5.05 -0.26 6.38
C TRP A 143 -6.45 -0.28 6.99
N LEU A 144 -7.03 0.89 7.20
CA LEU A 144 -8.42 1.01 7.67
C LEU A 144 -9.37 0.79 6.50
N LEU A 145 -10.36 -0.07 6.72
CA LEU A 145 -11.43 -0.39 5.78
C LEU A 145 -12.70 0.39 6.15
N SER A 146 -13.56 0.62 5.17
CA SER A 146 -14.90 1.16 5.39
C SER A 146 -15.75 0.22 6.24
N ASN A 147 -16.70 0.78 6.97
CA ASN A 147 -17.76 -0.01 7.61
C ASN A 147 -18.51 -0.82 6.56
N HIS A 148 -19.00 -2.00 6.95
CA HIS A 148 -19.73 -2.88 6.04
C HIS A 148 -20.86 -3.60 6.74
N LYS A 149 -22.04 -3.54 6.12
CA LYS A 149 -23.24 -4.22 6.62
C LYS A 149 -23.19 -5.69 6.23
N CYS A 150 -23.38 -6.58 7.19
CA CYS A 150 -23.52 -8.00 6.91
C CYS A 150 -24.95 -8.31 6.40
N HIS A 151 -25.21 -9.55 5.97
CA HIS A 151 -26.51 -9.95 5.41
C HIS A 151 -27.70 -9.79 6.38
N SER A 152 -27.51 -9.94 7.69
CA SER A 152 -28.56 -9.73 8.71
C SER A 152 -28.71 -8.27 9.13
N GLY A 153 -27.94 -7.37 8.51
CA GLY A 153 -28.00 -5.94 8.76
C GLY A 153 -27.10 -5.42 9.87
N THR A 154 -26.35 -6.28 10.57
CA THR A 154 -25.35 -5.84 11.54
C THR A 154 -24.23 -5.09 10.83
N ASN A 155 -23.96 -3.85 11.27
CA ASN A 155 -22.84 -3.07 10.76
C ASN A 155 -21.52 -3.53 11.41
N ARG A 156 -20.51 -3.79 10.59
CA ARG A 156 -19.16 -4.14 11.02
C ARG A 156 -18.27 -2.91 10.85
N THR A 157 -17.63 -2.49 11.93
CA THR A 157 -16.86 -1.25 12.02
C THR A 157 -15.42 -1.56 12.44
N GLU A 158 -14.54 -0.56 12.34
CA GLU A 158 -13.14 -0.66 12.81
C GLU A 158 -12.40 -1.87 12.21
N LEU A 159 -12.63 -2.09 10.92
CA LEU A 159 -12.07 -3.22 10.18
C LEU A 159 -10.73 -2.81 9.58
N PHE A 160 -9.72 -3.66 9.75
CA PHE A 160 -8.37 -3.38 9.24
C PHE A 160 -7.80 -4.56 8.46
N ILE A 161 -6.87 -4.26 7.56
CA ILE A 161 -5.80 -5.20 7.15
C ILE A 161 -4.59 -4.85 8.01
N HIS A 162 -4.09 -5.79 8.81
CA HIS A 162 -2.97 -5.50 9.71
C HIS A 162 -2.18 -6.77 10.10
N SER A 163 -1.13 -6.56 10.89
CA SER A 163 -0.35 -7.61 11.54
C SER A 163 -0.20 -7.30 13.03
N GLU A 164 0.51 -8.17 13.75
CA GLU A 164 0.90 -7.97 15.15
C GLU A 164 2.37 -7.56 15.20
N MET A 165 2.56 -6.29 15.57
CA MET A 165 3.86 -5.67 15.72
C MET A 165 3.69 -4.37 16.52
N ARG A 166 4.79 -3.87 17.08
CA ARG A 166 4.82 -2.55 17.72
C ARG A 166 4.54 -1.44 16.68
N PRO A 167 4.12 -0.24 17.12
CA PRO A 167 3.94 0.90 16.22
C PRO A 167 5.16 1.21 15.34
N ASN A 168 6.38 1.01 15.86
CA ASN A 168 7.62 1.18 15.09
C ASN A 168 7.94 0.03 14.12
N GLY A 169 7.05 -0.95 13.95
CA GLY A 169 7.20 -2.09 13.03
C GLY A 169 8.01 -3.27 13.58
N THR A 170 8.61 -3.13 14.77
CA THR A 170 9.39 -4.20 15.42
C THR A 170 8.49 -5.19 16.16
N GLN A 171 9.03 -6.37 16.48
CA GLN A 171 8.31 -7.37 17.26
C GLN A 171 8.44 -7.08 18.77
N GLY A 172 7.35 -7.35 19.51
CA GLY A 172 7.33 -7.35 20.97
C GLY A 172 8.03 -8.58 21.58
N PRO A 173 8.29 -8.56 22.89
CA PRO A 173 8.79 -9.72 23.61
C PRO A 173 7.74 -10.84 23.62
N ARG A 174 8.19 -12.09 23.70
CA ARG A 174 7.28 -13.24 23.87
C ARG A 174 6.80 -13.26 25.33
N THR A 175 5.49 -13.27 25.53
CA THR A 175 4.87 -13.21 26.87
C THR A 175 4.08 -14.47 27.24
N GLY A 176 4.16 -15.53 26.42
CA GLY A 176 3.47 -16.80 26.66
C GLY A 176 1.97 -16.81 26.30
N GLY A 177 1.45 -15.72 25.75
CA GLY A 177 0.08 -15.59 25.25
C GLY A 177 -0.01 -14.62 24.07
N ASP A 178 -1.21 -14.51 23.48
CA ASP A 178 -1.49 -13.62 22.35
C ASP A 178 -1.19 -12.15 22.70
N SER A 179 -0.63 -11.41 21.75
CA SER A 179 -0.19 -10.04 21.96
C SER A 179 -0.41 -9.19 20.71
N PRO A 180 -0.99 -7.97 20.82
CA PRO A 180 -1.13 -7.10 19.66
C PRO A 180 0.21 -6.62 19.08
N TYR A 181 1.32 -6.86 19.81
CA TYR A 181 2.65 -6.37 19.48
C TYR A 181 3.59 -7.44 18.92
N ARG A 182 3.19 -8.71 18.88
CA ARG A 182 4.08 -9.80 18.48
C ARG A 182 3.33 -10.85 17.70
N TRP A 183 3.92 -11.26 16.59
CA TRP A 183 3.53 -12.40 15.80
C TRP A 183 4.24 -13.67 16.32
N ASP A 184 3.48 -14.57 16.91
CA ASP A 184 3.85 -15.86 17.46
C ASP A 184 3.61 -17.05 16.51
N GLY A 185 2.74 -16.93 15.50
CA GLY A 185 2.59 -17.98 14.48
C GLY A 185 1.19 -18.09 13.85
N ASP A 186 0.73 -19.33 13.69
CA ASP A 186 -0.49 -19.65 12.94
C ASP A 186 -1.78 -19.14 13.60
N SER A 187 -1.77 -18.99 14.93
CA SER A 187 -2.88 -18.43 15.71
C SER A 187 -3.21 -16.99 15.32
N ASP A 188 -2.22 -16.19 14.93
CA ASP A 188 -2.33 -14.73 14.82
C ASP A 188 -3.01 -14.29 13.52
N TYR A 189 -3.23 -15.27 12.64
CA TYR A 189 -4.13 -15.11 11.51
C TYR A 189 -5.60 -15.05 11.93
N LYS A 190 -5.92 -15.36 13.20
CA LYS A 190 -7.26 -15.22 13.74
C LYS A 190 -7.53 -13.75 14.11
N SER A 191 -8.78 -13.33 13.95
CA SER A 191 -9.18 -11.95 14.26
C SER A 191 -10.67 -11.85 14.59
N ASN A 192 -11.09 -10.70 15.11
CA ASN A 192 -12.50 -10.39 15.34
C ASN A 192 -13.20 -9.77 14.11
N GLY A 193 -12.67 -10.02 12.91
CA GLY A 193 -13.20 -9.53 11.63
C GLY A 193 -12.17 -8.83 10.75
N CYS A 194 -11.01 -8.46 11.29
CA CYS A 194 -9.91 -7.90 10.50
C CYS A 194 -9.28 -8.94 9.54
N ILE A 195 -8.51 -8.48 8.57
CA ILE A 195 -7.61 -9.33 7.79
C ILE A 195 -6.22 -9.26 8.43
N LYS A 196 -5.69 -10.43 8.79
CA LYS A 196 -4.37 -10.60 9.42
C LYS A 196 -3.36 -11.11 8.40
N LEU A 197 -2.19 -10.49 8.40
CA LEU A 197 -1.02 -10.88 7.61
C LEU A 197 0.18 -11.08 8.54
N LYS A 198 1.11 -11.94 8.14
CA LYS A 198 2.42 -12.04 8.80
C LYS A 198 3.20 -10.71 8.65
N PRO A 199 4.07 -10.34 9.60
CA PRO A 199 4.82 -9.09 9.54
C PRO A 199 5.67 -8.91 8.28
N SER A 200 6.22 -9.98 7.69
CA SER A 200 6.94 -9.92 6.40
C SER A 200 6.02 -9.49 5.26
N ASP A 201 4.87 -10.16 5.16
CA ASP A 201 3.93 -10.07 4.05
C ASP A 201 3.27 -8.69 4.01
N ILE A 202 2.95 -8.14 5.18
CA ILE A 202 2.41 -6.79 5.27
C ILE A 202 3.43 -5.70 4.96
N ARG A 203 4.73 -5.96 5.21
CA ARG A 203 5.82 -5.06 4.82
C ARG A 203 6.02 -5.08 3.31
N GLU A 204 5.90 -6.25 2.69
CA GLU A 204 5.93 -6.40 1.24
C GLU A 204 4.75 -5.68 0.58
N LEU A 205 3.52 -5.89 1.07
CA LEU A 205 2.35 -5.15 0.61
C LEU A 205 2.51 -3.62 0.75
N LYS A 206 3.10 -3.16 1.86
CA LYS A 206 3.46 -1.74 2.04
C LYS A 206 4.46 -1.29 0.98
N GLY A 207 5.48 -2.10 0.69
CA GLY A 207 6.53 -1.82 -0.29
C GLY A 207 5.98 -1.59 -1.69
N TYR A 208 5.01 -2.38 -2.12
CA TYR A 208 4.39 -2.23 -3.45
C TYR A 208 3.76 -0.86 -3.70
N ARG A 209 3.45 -0.08 -2.66
CA ARG A 209 2.91 1.28 -2.79
C ARG A 209 3.88 2.29 -3.42
N SER A 210 5.18 2.00 -3.53
CA SER A 210 6.14 2.85 -4.24
C SER A 210 6.09 2.63 -5.76
N ASN A 211 5.70 1.44 -6.21
CA ASN A 211 5.85 1.00 -7.61
C ASN A 211 4.51 0.83 -8.32
N TYR A 212 3.41 0.78 -7.57
CA TYR A 212 2.07 0.59 -8.10
C TYR A 212 1.10 1.70 -7.63
N PRO A 213 0.03 1.99 -8.39
CA PRO A 213 -1.08 2.79 -7.89
C PRO A 213 -1.54 2.30 -6.52
N LYS A 214 -1.87 3.22 -5.61
CA LYS A 214 -2.33 2.87 -4.27
C LYS A 214 -3.72 2.23 -4.37
N PRO A 215 -3.95 1.04 -3.78
CA PRO A 215 -5.26 0.42 -3.82
C PRO A 215 -6.23 1.24 -2.98
N THR A 216 -7.39 1.56 -3.56
CA THR A 216 -8.49 2.26 -2.89
C THR A 216 -9.67 1.35 -2.56
N LYS A 217 -9.63 0.12 -3.09
CA LYS A 217 -10.68 -0.89 -2.92
C LYS A 217 -10.10 -2.21 -2.43
N LEU A 218 -10.89 -2.88 -1.61
CA LEU A 218 -10.73 -4.27 -1.24
C LEU A 218 -11.99 -5.04 -1.64
N TYR A 219 -11.83 -6.12 -2.40
CA TYR A 219 -12.90 -7.07 -2.71
C TYR A 219 -12.80 -8.28 -1.79
N VAL A 220 -13.93 -8.75 -1.27
CA VAL A 220 -13.99 -9.90 -0.35
C VAL A 220 -15.00 -10.92 -0.87
N SER A 221 -14.53 -12.16 -1.06
CA SER A 221 -15.31 -13.29 -1.59
C SER A 221 -15.09 -14.56 -0.80
#